data_AF-A0A4Y7JN02-F1
#
_entry.id   AF-A0A4Y7JN02-F1
#
_cell.length_a   1.000
_cell.length_b   1.000
_cell.length_c   1.000
_cell.angle_alpha   90.00
_cell.angle_beta   90.00
_cell.angle_gamma   90.00
#
_symmetry.space_group_name_H-M   'P 1'
#
loop_
_entity.id
_entity.type
_entity.pdbx_description
1 polymer ?
#
loop_
_entity_poly.entity_id
_entity_poly.type
_entity_poly.pdbx_seq_one_letter_code
_entity_poly.pdbx_strand_id
1 'polypeptide(L)'
;MASKIHMFRQSAMEAGNPGKYYINPSEKLMSKVSDWEVVEHEDAIEMIFYRAGFKGIPILGKIYYDQAIGDCENKDDECSYIMNTDYLDGKKLNGEVTDGFYKVYIPKIKG
;
A
#
# COMPACT_ATOMS: atom_id res chain seq x y z
N MET A 1 -8.13 -12.10 -8.20
CA MET A 1 -7.15 -11.14 -8.76
C MET A 1 -7.70 -9.73 -8.98
N ALA A 2 -9.01 -9.53 -9.18
CA ALA A 2 -9.60 -8.22 -9.42
C ALA A 2 -9.89 -7.33 -8.18
N SER A 3 -9.88 -7.85 -6.93
CA SER A 3 -10.50 -7.09 -5.82
C SER A 3 -9.65 -5.95 -5.22
N LYS A 4 -8.31 -6.09 -5.11
CA LYS A 4 -7.50 -5.09 -4.38
C LYS A 4 -7.07 -3.87 -5.22
N ILE A 5 -6.73 -4.09 -6.49
CA ILE A 5 -6.50 -2.97 -7.43
C ILE A 5 -7.80 -2.19 -7.63
N HIS A 6 -8.94 -2.87 -7.66
CA HIS A 6 -10.24 -2.22 -7.76
C HIS A 6 -10.57 -1.39 -6.51
N MET A 7 -10.27 -1.88 -5.29
CA MET A 7 -10.36 -1.07 -4.08
C MET A 7 -9.47 0.19 -4.16
N PHE A 8 -8.19 0.06 -4.52
CA PHE A 8 -7.31 1.23 -4.64
C PHE A 8 -7.75 2.24 -5.70
N ARG A 9 -8.39 1.78 -6.78
CA ARG A 9 -8.97 2.67 -7.81
C ARG A 9 -10.28 3.29 -7.35
N GLN A 10 -11.14 2.54 -6.67
CA GLN A 10 -12.44 3.02 -6.21
C GLN A 10 -12.29 4.10 -5.14
N SER A 11 -11.40 3.92 -4.16
CA SER A 11 -11.12 4.94 -3.14
C SER A 11 -10.54 6.22 -3.76
N ALA A 12 -9.70 6.09 -4.79
CA ALA A 12 -9.18 7.23 -5.55
C ALA A 12 -10.29 7.94 -6.38
N MET A 13 -11.23 7.19 -6.93
CA MET A 13 -12.41 7.74 -7.62
C MET A 13 -13.34 8.49 -6.66
N GLU A 14 -13.61 7.95 -5.47
CA GLU A 14 -14.44 8.57 -4.43
C GLU A 14 -13.80 9.84 -3.84
N ALA A 15 -12.48 9.90 -3.79
CA ALA A 15 -11.71 11.12 -3.45
C ALA A 15 -11.69 12.20 -4.55
N GLY A 16 -12.45 12.00 -5.65
CA GLY A 16 -12.60 12.98 -6.73
C GLY A 16 -11.44 13.02 -7.73
N ASN A 17 -10.52 12.05 -7.70
CA ASN A 17 -9.36 12.05 -8.59
C ASN A 17 -8.99 10.63 -9.06
N PRO A 18 -9.62 10.14 -10.16
CA PRO A 18 -9.62 8.73 -10.59
C PRO A 18 -8.25 8.17 -11.02
N GLY A 19 -7.20 9.00 -11.03
CA GLY A 19 -5.86 8.63 -11.50
C GLY A 19 -4.82 8.35 -10.41
N LYS A 20 -5.07 8.62 -9.13
CA LYS A 20 -4.02 8.58 -8.10
C LYS A 20 -4.28 7.50 -7.04
N TYR A 21 -3.67 6.33 -7.21
CA TYR A 21 -3.67 5.28 -6.19
C TYR A 21 -3.04 5.79 -4.88
N TYR A 22 -3.60 5.41 -3.73
CA TYR A 22 -2.96 5.63 -2.42
C TYR A 22 -1.69 4.79 -2.26
N ILE A 23 -1.74 3.55 -2.73
CA ILE A 23 -0.65 2.57 -2.69
C ILE A 23 -0.52 1.93 -4.08
N ASN A 24 0.71 1.85 -4.59
CA ASN A 24 1.03 1.17 -5.83
C ASN A 24 1.97 -0.04 -5.57
N PRO A 25 1.42 -1.27 -5.47
CA PRO A 25 2.21 -2.48 -5.21
C PRO A 25 3.00 -2.94 -6.44
N SER A 26 4.18 -3.53 -6.24
CA SER A 26 4.96 -4.17 -7.31
C SER A 26 4.25 -5.42 -7.84
N GLU A 27 4.61 -5.85 -9.06
CA GLU A 27 4.08 -7.09 -9.64
C GLU A 27 4.37 -8.31 -8.74
N LYS A 28 5.55 -8.36 -8.11
CA LYS A 28 5.92 -9.45 -7.20
C LYS A 28 5.08 -9.43 -5.93
N LEU A 29 4.77 -8.27 -5.37
CA LEU A 29 3.83 -8.18 -4.24
C LEU A 29 2.40 -8.57 -4.67
N MET A 30 1.99 -8.16 -5.88
CA MET A 30 0.70 -8.56 -6.47
C MET A 30 0.61 -10.06 -6.78
N SER A 31 1.72 -10.72 -7.09
CA SER A 31 1.78 -12.18 -7.29
C SER A 31 1.46 -12.97 -6.00
N LYS A 32 1.57 -12.30 -4.85
CA LYS A 32 1.30 -12.84 -3.50
C LYS A 32 0.01 -12.30 -2.89
N VAL A 33 -0.99 -12.00 -3.72
CA VAL A 33 -2.22 -11.33 -3.28
C VAL A 33 -2.94 -11.99 -2.09
N SER A 34 -2.81 -13.30 -1.89
CA SER A 34 -3.37 -14.03 -0.74
C SER A 34 -2.61 -13.82 0.56
N ASP A 35 -1.36 -13.37 0.48
CA ASP A 35 -0.42 -13.33 1.60
C ASP A 35 -0.40 -11.96 2.29
N TRP A 36 -1.19 -11.00 1.82
CA TRP A 36 -1.35 -9.69 2.43
C TRP A 36 -2.79 -9.21 2.31
N GLU A 37 -3.15 -8.11 2.94
CA GLU A 37 -4.47 -7.50 2.94
C GLU A 37 -4.35 -5.99 3.08
N VAL A 38 -5.43 -5.30 2.72
CA VAL A 38 -5.56 -3.84 2.82
C VAL A 38 -6.92 -3.56 3.41
N VAL A 39 -6.92 -2.77 4.47
CA VAL A 39 -8.14 -2.26 5.10
C VAL A 39 -8.09 -0.74 5.02
N GLU A 40 -9.13 -0.15 4.45
CA GLU A 40 -9.28 1.30 4.44
C GLU A 40 -10.10 1.74 5.66
N HIS A 41 -9.52 2.65 6.43
CA HIS A 41 -10.16 3.32 7.55
C HIS A 41 -10.49 4.77 7.16
N GLU A 42 -11.30 5.45 7.96
CA GLU A 42 -11.66 6.86 7.72
C GLU A 42 -10.41 7.76 7.67
N ASP A 43 -9.49 7.54 8.60
CA ASP A 43 -8.29 8.36 8.81
C ASP A 43 -6.99 7.69 8.34
N ALA A 44 -7.02 6.48 7.78
CA ALA A 44 -5.81 5.76 7.40
C ALA A 44 -6.02 4.62 6.39
N ILE A 45 -4.91 4.09 5.89
CA ILE A 45 -4.83 2.80 5.22
C ILE A 45 -4.01 1.85 6.10
N GLU A 46 -4.56 0.68 6.38
CA GLU A 46 -3.86 -0.39 7.07
C GLU A 46 -3.47 -1.48 6.06
N MET A 47 -2.19 -1.84 6.05
CA MET A 47 -1.65 -2.94 5.27
C MET A 47 -1.23 -4.06 6.19
N ILE A 48 -1.71 -5.29 5.92
CA ILE A 48 -1.43 -6.47 6.74
C ILE A 48 -0.69 -7.48 5.87
N PHE A 49 0.43 -8.02 6.34
CA PHE A 49 1.25 -8.98 5.59
C PHE A 49 1.48 -10.24 6.42
N TYR A 50 1.02 -11.39 5.94
CA TYR A 50 1.14 -12.67 6.62
C TYR A 50 2.53 -13.28 6.42
N ARG A 51 3.32 -13.37 7.49
CA ARG A 51 4.75 -13.73 7.42
C ARG A 51 4.98 -15.11 6.80
N ALA A 52 4.07 -16.06 7.02
CA ALA A 52 4.13 -17.41 6.44
C ALA A 52 4.11 -17.40 4.90
N GLY A 53 3.38 -16.47 4.28
CA GLY A 53 3.29 -16.35 2.82
C GLY A 53 4.54 -15.73 2.20
N PHE A 54 5.27 -14.91 2.95
CA PHE A 54 6.48 -14.24 2.48
C PHE A 54 7.77 -15.05 2.70
N LYS A 55 7.78 -16.08 3.56
CA LYS A 55 8.92 -17.02 3.74
C LYS A 55 10.28 -16.33 3.93
N GLY A 56 10.31 -15.20 4.65
CA GLY A 56 11.52 -14.41 4.88
C GLY A 56 11.88 -13.40 3.79
N ILE A 57 11.08 -13.29 2.73
CA ILE A 57 11.19 -12.21 1.74
C ILE A 57 10.86 -10.87 2.43
N PRO A 58 11.76 -9.88 2.43
CA PRO A 58 11.48 -8.57 2.99
C PRO A 58 10.40 -7.85 2.16
N ILE A 59 9.52 -7.13 2.84
CA ILE A 59 8.54 -6.25 2.20
C ILE A 59 9.04 -4.82 2.33
N LEU A 60 9.18 -4.13 1.20
CA LEU A 60 9.75 -2.80 1.14
C LEU A 60 8.66 -1.74 0.90
N GLY A 61 8.38 -0.93 1.91
CA GLY A 61 7.59 0.29 1.74
C GLY A 61 8.46 1.42 1.22
N LYS A 62 8.16 1.93 0.03
CA LYS A 62 8.87 3.07 -0.57
C LYS A 62 8.02 4.33 -0.47
N ILE A 63 8.62 5.38 0.05
CA ILE A 63 8.00 6.70 0.20
C ILE A 63 8.67 7.63 -0.79
N TYR A 64 7.89 8.10 -1.77
CA TYR A 64 8.34 9.12 -2.73
C TYR A 64 7.52 10.38 -2.49
N TYR A 65 8.20 11.45 -2.09
CA TYR A 65 7.57 12.75 -1.89
C TYR A 65 7.35 13.45 -3.23
N ASP A 66 6.19 14.09 -3.40
CA ASP A 66 5.85 14.97 -4.53
C ASP A 66 5.87 14.31 -5.93
N GLN A 67 5.66 12.98 -6.00
CA GLN A 67 5.53 12.25 -7.27
C GLN A 67 4.08 11.89 -7.53
N ALA A 68 3.57 12.23 -8.73
CA ALA A 68 2.27 11.77 -9.20
C ALA A 68 2.30 10.24 -9.43
N ILE A 69 2.02 9.48 -8.37
CA ILE A 69 2.17 8.01 -8.34
C ILE A 69 1.21 7.30 -9.30
N GLY A 70 0.17 8.01 -9.75
CA GLY A 70 -0.81 7.52 -10.71
C GLY A 70 -0.22 6.86 -11.97
N ASP A 71 0.95 7.34 -12.41
CA ASP A 71 1.63 6.88 -13.63
C ASP A 71 2.96 6.15 -13.37
N CYS A 72 3.41 6.04 -12.11
CA CYS A 72 4.69 5.42 -11.79
C CYS A 72 4.53 3.91 -11.64
N GLU A 73 4.84 3.11 -12.67
CA GLU A 73 4.94 1.65 -12.51
C GLU A 73 5.96 1.30 -11.42
N ASN A 74 5.55 0.54 -10.40
CA ASN A 74 6.48 0.00 -9.42
C ASN A 74 7.25 -1.19 -10.03
N LYS A 75 8.30 -0.88 -10.80
CA LYS A 75 9.19 -1.82 -11.51
C LYS A 75 10.20 -2.52 -10.59
N ASP A 76 9.93 -2.58 -9.30
CA ASP A 76 10.82 -3.25 -8.36
C ASP A 76 10.68 -4.76 -8.49
N ASP A 77 11.83 -5.43 -8.64
CA ASP A 77 11.92 -6.88 -8.67
C ASP A 77 11.69 -7.51 -7.29
N GLU A 78 11.53 -6.72 -6.22
CA GLU A 78 11.19 -7.15 -4.87
C GLU A 78 9.71 -6.99 -4.49
N CYS A 79 9.31 -7.63 -3.38
CA CYS A 79 8.00 -7.41 -2.78
C CYS A 79 7.95 -6.00 -2.19
N SER A 80 7.43 -5.04 -2.94
CA SER A 80 7.42 -3.64 -2.51
C SER A 80 6.13 -2.93 -2.88
N TYR A 81 5.96 -1.74 -2.31
CA TYR A 81 4.87 -0.85 -2.67
C TYR A 81 5.34 0.60 -2.57
N ILE A 82 4.73 1.44 -3.40
CA ILE A 82 4.96 2.88 -3.43
C ILE A 82 3.77 3.57 -2.76
N MET A 83 4.04 4.45 -1.82
CA MET A 83 3.03 5.22 -1.09
C MET A 83 2.87 6.64 -1.66
N ASN A 84 1.63 7.05 -1.91
CA ASN A 84 1.31 8.39 -2.39
C ASN A 84 1.21 9.40 -1.25
N THR A 85 2.27 10.19 -1.08
CA THR A 85 2.35 11.18 -0.01
C THR A 85 1.55 12.44 -0.25
N ASP A 86 0.93 12.62 -1.42
CA ASP A 86 -0.08 13.67 -1.62
C ASP A 86 -1.31 13.43 -0.72
N TYR A 87 -1.53 12.17 -0.31
CA TYR A 87 -2.70 11.74 0.45
C TYR A 87 -2.37 11.01 1.75
N LEU A 88 -1.18 10.43 1.86
CA LEU A 88 -0.76 9.62 3.00
C LEU A 88 0.41 10.28 3.74
N ASP A 89 0.30 10.37 5.05
CA ASP A 89 1.34 10.94 5.91
C ASP A 89 2.41 9.87 6.20
N GLY A 90 3.32 9.69 5.24
CA GLY A 90 4.45 8.77 5.38
C GLY A 90 5.37 9.05 6.57
N LYS A 91 5.30 10.25 7.18
CA LYS A 91 6.09 10.58 8.38
C LYS A 91 5.46 10.05 9.67
N LYS A 92 4.17 9.69 9.64
CA LYS A 92 3.42 9.19 10.80
C LYS A 92 3.03 7.71 10.67
N LEU A 93 3.69 6.96 9.78
CA LEU A 93 3.46 5.53 9.67
C LEU A 93 3.78 4.85 11.00
N ASN A 94 2.96 3.87 11.35
CA ASN A 94 3.15 3.04 12.54
C ASN A 94 3.16 1.57 12.14
N GLY A 95 4.18 0.83 12.59
CA GLY A 95 4.37 -0.57 12.27
C GLY A 95 4.18 -1.45 13.50
N GLU A 96 3.45 -2.56 13.33
CA GLU A 96 3.33 -3.61 14.35
C GLU A 96 3.86 -4.92 13.78
N VAL A 97 4.75 -5.59 14.51
CA VAL A 97 5.30 -6.90 14.13
C VAL A 97 4.86 -7.92 15.17
N THR A 98 4.20 -8.97 14.71
CA THR A 98 3.85 -10.15 15.50
C THR A 98 4.46 -11.41 14.88
N ASP A 99 4.30 -12.55 15.54
CA ASP A 99 4.77 -13.83 15.00
C ASP A 99 4.02 -14.23 13.71
N GLY A 100 2.75 -13.84 13.58
CA GLY A 100 1.90 -14.19 12.43
C GLY A 100 1.95 -13.19 11.28
N PHE A 101 2.04 -11.90 11.59
CA PHE A 101 1.91 -10.85 10.59
C PHE A 101 2.80 -9.64 10.86
N TYR A 102 3.01 -8.85 9.81
CA TYR A 102 3.48 -7.48 9.88
C TYR A 102 2.34 -6.56 9.48
N LYS A 103 2.08 -5.52 10.25
CA LYS A 103 1.05 -4.51 9.97
C LYS A 103 1.69 -3.14 9.83
N VAL A 104 1.16 -2.34 8.92
CA VAL A 104 1.51 -0.94 8.74
C VAL A 104 0.24 -0.12 8.72
N TYR A 105 0.12 0.80 9.67
CA TYR A 105 -0.90 1.84 9.68
C TYR A 105 -0.32 3.10 9.04
N ILE A 106 -0.96 3.58 7.98
CA ILE A 106 -0.51 4.73 7.21
C ILE A 106 -1.60 5.81 7.27
N PRO A 107 -1.42 6.86 8.09
CA PRO A 107 -2.43 7.90 8.22
C PRO A 107 -2.70 8.63 6.92
N LYS A 108 -3.95 9.02 6.68
CA LYS A 108 -4.34 9.96 5.63
C LYS A 108 -4.01 11.39 6.07
N ILE A 109 -3.55 12.21 5.13
CA ILE A 109 -3.40 13.65 5.33
C ILE A 109 -4.82 14.22 5.33
N LYS A 110 -5.27 14.75 6.48
CA LYS A 110 -6.54 15.48 6.54
C LYS A 110 -6.43 16.70 5.60
N GLY A 111 -7.32 16.77 4.62
CA GLY A 111 -7.51 17.97 3.78
C GLY A 111 -8.06 19.14 4.57
#